data_AF-A0A1J5IBG3-F1
#
_entry.id   AF-A0A1J5IBG3-F1
#
_cell.length_a   1.000
_cell.length_b   1.000
_cell.length_c   1.000
_cell.angle_alpha   90.00
_cell.angle_beta   90.00
_cell.angle_gamma   90.00
#
_symmetry.space_group_name_H-M   'P 1'
#
loop_
_entity.id
_entity.type
_entity.pdbx_description
1 polymer ?
#
loop_
_entity_poly.entity_id
_entity_poly.type
_entity_poly.pdbx_seq_one_letter_code
_entity_poly.pdbx_strand_id
1 'polypeptide(L)'
;MWPDLFGALIQPRQALFININLNSADPYPAATCPRMLAELDHFLSDHGHRRIEVGERSGYDALPTRRVAKKTGFLDALAGRARFLDFDSTDWVRVDLPEPYLYSATVPKAVLAADRIISLANLKTHRLADYSFGLKLAVGYLHPLER
;
A
#
# COMPACT_ATOMS: atom_id res chain seq x y z
N MET A 1 -6.70 2.30 27.05
CA MET A 1 -7.75 2.17 26.01
C MET A 1 -7.14 2.04 24.61
N TRP A 2 -6.41 3.04 24.10
CA TRP A 2 -5.83 2.97 22.74
C TRP A 2 -4.76 1.87 22.56
N PRO A 3 -3.78 1.69 23.46
CA PRO A 3 -2.78 0.62 23.31
C PRO A 3 -3.40 -0.78 23.32
N ASP A 4 -4.42 -0.99 24.16
CA ASP A 4 -5.12 -2.27 24.31
C ASP A 4 -5.92 -2.61 23.04
N LEU A 5 -6.60 -1.62 22.45
CA LEU A 5 -7.31 -1.76 21.18
C LEU A 5 -6.33 -2.05 20.03
N PHE A 6 -5.21 -1.34 19.97
CA PHE A 6 -4.18 -1.58 18.96
C PHE A 6 -3.62 -3.01 19.06
N GLY A 7 -3.16 -3.42 20.25
CA GLY A 7 -2.59 -4.76 20.48
C GLY A 7 -3.58 -5.91 20.30
N ALA A 8 -4.89 -5.66 20.46
CA ALA A 8 -5.93 -6.64 20.15
C ALA A 8 -6.09 -6.84 18.62
N LEU A 9 -6.12 -5.76 17.86
CA LEU A 9 -6.34 -5.76 16.40
C LEU A 9 -5.11 -6.19 15.61
N ILE A 10 -3.93 -5.69 16.01
CA ILE A 10 -2.65 -5.76 15.31
C ILE A 10 -1.61 -6.30 16.30
N GLN A 11 -1.11 -7.52 16.04
CA GLN A 11 -0.27 -8.29 16.98
C GLN A 11 1.16 -8.47 16.44
N PRO A 12 2.24 -8.37 17.25
CA PRO A 12 3.62 -8.31 16.76
C PRO A 12 4.07 -9.43 15.80
N ARG A 13 3.46 -10.62 15.94
CA ARG A 13 3.70 -11.82 15.09
C ARG A 13 3.16 -11.72 13.66
N GLN A 14 2.23 -10.80 13.40
CA GLN A 14 1.50 -10.67 12.15
C GLN A 14 2.37 -10.04 11.05
N ALA A 15 2.26 -10.56 9.83
CA ALA A 15 2.67 -9.84 8.63
C ALA A 15 1.73 -8.65 8.39
N LEU A 16 2.31 -7.46 8.30
CA LEU A 16 1.62 -6.23 7.96
C LEU A 16 1.97 -5.84 6.53
N PHE A 17 0.96 -5.64 5.68
CA PHE A 17 1.12 -4.95 4.41
C PHE A 17 0.57 -3.54 4.49
N ILE A 18 1.36 -2.52 4.16
CA ILE A 18 0.94 -1.12 4.11
C ILE A 18 0.69 -0.74 2.64
N ASN A 19 -0.56 -0.41 2.32
CA ASN A 19 -0.93 0.15 1.02
C ASN A 19 -0.76 1.68 1.05
N ILE A 20 -0.20 2.25 -0.01
CA ILE A 20 0.10 3.68 -0.15
C ILE A 20 -0.46 4.23 -1.46
N ASN A 21 -0.42 5.54 -1.67
CA ASN A 21 -0.68 6.15 -2.99
C ASN A 21 0.66 6.52 -3.63
N LEU A 22 1.01 5.86 -4.74
CA LEU A 22 2.26 6.06 -5.48
C LEU A 22 2.01 6.27 -6.99
N ASN A 23 0.80 6.66 -7.38
CA ASN A 23 0.40 6.79 -8.78
C ASN A 23 1.32 7.70 -9.62
N SER A 24 1.87 8.76 -9.03
CA SER A 24 2.77 9.70 -9.70
C SER A 24 3.85 10.21 -8.73
N ALA A 25 4.82 10.96 -9.25
CA ALA A 25 5.90 11.56 -8.45
C ALA A 25 5.51 12.90 -7.79
N ASP A 26 4.23 13.24 -7.80
CA ASP A 26 3.71 14.51 -7.29
C ASP A 26 3.65 14.48 -5.74
N PRO A 27 3.97 15.58 -5.05
CA PRO A 27 4.02 15.63 -3.59
C PRO A 27 2.64 15.43 -2.95
N TYR A 28 2.62 15.13 -1.65
CA TYR A 28 1.40 15.08 -0.85
C TYR A 28 0.54 16.36 -1.05
N PRO A 29 -0.79 16.25 -1.25
CA PRO A 29 -1.63 15.05 -1.10
C PRO A 29 -1.76 14.17 -2.35
N ALA A 30 -0.99 14.39 -3.42
CA ALA A 30 -1.05 13.54 -4.62
C ALA A 30 -0.50 12.13 -4.33
N ALA A 31 0.77 11.98 -3.97
CA ALA A 31 1.30 10.74 -3.38
C ALA A 31 1.19 10.75 -1.84
N THR A 32 1.24 9.58 -1.18
CA THR A 32 1.26 9.49 0.30
C THR A 32 2.41 10.34 0.90
N CYS A 33 2.25 10.87 2.11
CA CYS A 33 3.34 11.63 2.73
C CYS A 33 4.47 10.67 3.17
N PRO A 34 5.72 10.84 2.67
CA PRO A 34 6.83 9.95 3.05
C PRO A 34 7.12 9.99 4.55
N ARG A 35 7.00 11.17 5.17
CA ARG A 35 7.12 11.32 6.62
C ARG A 35 6.04 10.51 7.35
N MET A 36 4.78 10.58 6.93
CA MET A 36 3.71 9.79 7.58
C MET A 36 3.98 8.28 7.49
N LEU A 37 4.57 7.81 6.38
CA LEU A 37 4.96 6.41 6.24
C LEU A 37 6.11 6.04 7.19
N ALA A 38 7.13 6.90 7.33
CA ALA A 38 8.26 6.68 8.26
C ALA A 38 7.78 6.65 9.73
N GLU A 39 6.95 7.60 10.14
CA GLU A 39 6.43 7.67 11.52
C GLU A 39 5.53 6.45 11.84
N LEU A 40 4.77 5.95 10.85
CA LEU A 40 3.99 4.71 10.98
C LEU A 40 4.88 3.47 11.07
N ASP A 41 5.89 3.34 10.21
CA ASP A 41 6.84 2.22 10.24
C ASP A 41 7.65 2.17 11.55
N HIS A 42 8.07 3.33 12.06
CA HIS A 42 8.67 3.47 13.38
C HIS A 42 7.71 3.01 14.47
N PHE A 43 6.48 3.54 14.50
CA PHE A 43 5.47 3.17 15.50
C PHE A 43 5.21 1.65 15.52
N LEU A 44 5.05 1.02 14.35
CA LEU A 44 4.86 -0.43 14.24
C LEU A 44 6.11 -1.21 14.69
N SER A 45 7.30 -0.72 14.34
CA SER A 45 8.58 -1.32 14.75
C SER A 45 8.80 -1.26 16.26
N ASP A 46 8.45 -0.15 16.91
CA ASP A 46 8.56 0.03 18.36
C ASP A 46 7.56 -0.87 19.12
N HIS A 47 6.37 -1.10 18.54
CA HIS A 47 5.40 -2.08 19.03
C HIS A 47 5.77 -3.54 18.65
N GLY A 48 7.01 -3.78 18.21
CA GLY A 48 7.58 -5.13 18.06
C GLY A 48 7.30 -5.82 16.72
N HIS A 49 6.68 -5.15 15.74
CA HIS A 49 6.49 -5.75 14.42
C HIS A 49 7.82 -5.88 13.65
N ARG A 50 8.00 -7.00 12.96
CA ARG A 50 9.23 -7.34 12.21
C ARG A 50 8.97 -7.85 10.78
N ARG A 51 7.70 -7.95 10.38
CA ARG A 51 7.25 -8.43 9.06
C ARG A 51 6.39 -7.35 8.42
N ILE A 52 7.00 -6.23 8.04
CA ILE A 52 6.32 -5.08 7.42
C ILE A 52 6.73 -5.00 5.94
N GLU A 53 5.75 -5.02 5.06
CA GLU A 53 5.91 -4.82 3.62
C GLU A 53 5.04 -3.64 3.14
N VAL A 54 5.49 -2.90 2.11
CA VAL A 54 4.82 -1.68 1.62
C VAL A 54 4.83 -1.68 0.09
N GLY A 55 3.70 -1.41 -0.60
CA GLY A 55 3.68 -1.58 -2.08
C GLY A 55 2.62 -0.80 -2.89
N GLU A 56 2.98 -0.60 -4.16
CA GLU A 56 2.31 -0.11 -5.41
C GLU A 56 3.35 -0.44 -6.53
N ARG A 57 3.24 -0.25 -7.86
CA ARG A 57 2.28 0.28 -8.84
C ARG A 57 2.01 1.78 -8.99
N SER A 58 2.95 2.50 -9.58
CA SER A 58 2.65 3.80 -10.19
C SER A 58 1.71 3.68 -11.41
N GLY A 59 1.08 4.79 -11.80
CA GLY A 59 0.29 4.89 -13.03
C GLY A 59 1.18 4.73 -14.27
N TYR A 60 0.57 4.34 -15.40
CA TYR A 60 1.29 3.91 -16.61
C TYR A 60 2.31 4.95 -17.11
N ASP A 61 1.93 6.23 -17.13
CA ASP A 61 2.77 7.34 -17.61
C ASP A 61 3.93 7.70 -16.65
N ALA A 62 3.92 7.16 -15.42
CA ALA A 62 4.91 7.44 -14.38
C ALA A 62 5.94 6.31 -14.18
N LEU A 63 5.77 5.17 -14.86
CA LEU A 63 6.61 3.97 -14.70
C LEU A 63 8.11 4.21 -14.99
N PRO A 64 9.02 3.38 -14.43
CA PRO A 64 8.77 2.30 -13.48
C PRO A 64 8.58 2.81 -12.04
N THR A 65 7.78 2.10 -11.25
CA THR A 65 7.39 2.45 -9.88
C THR A 65 8.61 2.73 -8.99
N ARG A 66 9.68 1.93 -9.04
CA ARG A 66 10.93 2.19 -8.31
C ARG A 66 11.50 3.60 -8.50
N ARG A 67 11.34 4.18 -9.70
CA ARG A 67 11.78 5.55 -10.02
C ARG A 67 10.91 6.58 -9.30
N VAL A 68 9.61 6.33 -9.20
CA VAL A 68 8.65 7.18 -8.48
C VAL A 68 8.88 7.07 -6.97
N ALA A 69 9.03 5.85 -6.44
CA ALA A 69 9.36 5.58 -5.04
C ALA A 69 10.65 6.28 -4.58
N LYS A 70 11.66 6.37 -5.48
CA LYS A 70 12.88 7.14 -5.22
C LYS A 70 12.65 8.66 -5.31
N LYS A 71 11.99 9.15 -6.37
CA LYS A 71 11.72 10.60 -6.56
C LYS A 71 10.92 11.22 -5.42
N THR A 72 10.00 10.46 -4.85
CA THR A 72 9.13 10.89 -3.74
C THR A 72 9.78 10.71 -2.36
N GLY A 73 10.95 10.06 -2.28
CA GLY A 73 11.65 9.79 -1.02
C GLY A 73 11.06 8.66 -0.19
N PHE A 74 10.15 7.83 -0.71
CA PHE A 74 9.61 6.68 0.04
C PHE A 74 10.66 5.62 0.35
N LEU A 75 11.57 5.32 -0.59
CA LEU A 75 12.62 4.33 -0.35
C LEU A 75 13.55 4.75 0.81
N ASP A 76 13.77 6.06 0.95
CA ASP A 76 14.58 6.64 2.02
C ASP A 76 13.78 6.69 3.34
N ALA A 77 12.47 7.02 3.27
CA ALA A 77 11.55 7.06 4.40
C ALA A 77 11.34 5.69 5.08
N LEU A 78 11.44 4.58 4.32
CA LEU A 78 11.40 3.22 4.90
C LEU A 78 12.69 2.83 5.62
N ALA A 79 13.80 3.54 5.40
CA ALA A 79 15.11 3.33 6.04
C ALA A 79 15.62 1.86 6.08
N GLY A 80 15.13 0.99 5.19
CA GLY A 80 15.41 -0.44 5.20
C GLY A 80 14.71 -1.27 6.30
N ARG A 81 13.80 -0.67 7.10
CA ARG A 81 13.03 -1.38 8.16
C ARG A 81 11.91 -2.23 7.57
N ALA A 82 11.06 -1.63 6.73
CA ALA A 82 10.05 -2.33 5.95
C ALA A 82 10.52 -2.59 4.52
N ARG A 83 10.06 -3.69 3.92
CA ARG A 83 10.39 -4.08 2.55
C ARG A 83 9.45 -3.39 1.55
N PHE A 84 10.02 -2.61 0.63
CA PHE A 84 9.27 -2.11 -0.52
C PHE A 84 9.00 -3.24 -1.53
N LEU A 85 7.73 -3.50 -1.81
CA LEU A 85 7.24 -4.39 -2.87
C LEU A 85 6.88 -3.56 -4.10
N ASP A 86 7.74 -3.62 -5.11
CA ASP A 86 7.50 -2.99 -6.40
C ASP A 86 6.63 -3.90 -7.28
N PHE A 87 5.33 -3.56 -7.41
CA PHE A 87 4.37 -4.37 -8.15
C PHE A 87 4.63 -4.42 -9.68
N ASP A 88 5.57 -3.64 -10.24
CA ASP A 88 6.07 -3.87 -11.61
C ASP A 88 6.88 -5.18 -11.73
N SER A 89 7.29 -5.77 -10.60
CA SER A 89 8.24 -6.89 -10.53
C SER A 89 7.78 -8.07 -9.66
N THR A 90 6.53 -8.08 -9.21
CA THR A 90 5.96 -9.16 -8.39
C THR A 90 5.23 -10.22 -9.20
N ASP A 91 5.20 -11.46 -8.70
CA ASP A 91 4.19 -12.46 -9.09
C ASP A 91 2.77 -11.89 -8.94
N TRP A 92 1.93 -12.12 -9.95
CA TRP A 92 0.50 -11.84 -9.92
C TRP A 92 -0.30 -13.14 -9.85
N VAL A 93 -1.46 -13.11 -9.18
CA VAL A 93 -2.35 -14.27 -9.02
C VAL A 93 -3.80 -13.85 -9.14
N ARG A 94 -4.58 -14.62 -9.90
CA ARG A 94 -6.03 -14.45 -9.99
C ARG A 94 -6.69 -15.02 -8.74
N VAL A 95 -7.53 -14.21 -8.11
CA VAL A 95 -8.39 -14.59 -6.98
C VAL A 95 -9.83 -14.44 -7.44
N ASP A 96 -10.61 -15.52 -7.40
CA ASP A 96 -12.05 -15.46 -7.63
C ASP A 96 -12.76 -14.94 -6.37
N LEU A 97 -13.80 -14.14 -6.55
CA LEU A 97 -14.45 -13.36 -5.50
C LEU A 97 -15.95 -13.70 -5.44
N PRO A 98 -16.56 -13.80 -4.25
CA PRO A 98 -17.98 -14.16 -4.08
C PRO A 98 -18.95 -13.00 -4.38
N GLU A 99 -18.56 -12.05 -5.23
CA GLU A 99 -19.22 -10.75 -5.41
C GLU A 99 -19.84 -10.59 -6.82
N PRO A 100 -21.11 -10.17 -6.94
CA PRO A 100 -21.84 -10.16 -8.21
C PRO A 100 -21.40 -9.06 -9.19
N TYR A 101 -20.57 -8.11 -8.74
CA TYR A 101 -20.09 -6.98 -9.55
C TYR A 101 -18.62 -7.10 -9.95
N LEU A 102 -17.86 -8.01 -9.32
CA LEU A 102 -16.46 -8.30 -9.63
C LEU A 102 -16.16 -9.74 -9.25
N TYR A 103 -16.43 -10.68 -10.16
CA TYR A 103 -16.29 -12.13 -9.93
C TYR A 103 -14.85 -12.59 -9.66
N SER A 104 -13.85 -11.75 -9.93
CA SER A 104 -12.44 -12.07 -9.80
C SER A 104 -11.57 -10.82 -9.86
N ALA A 105 -10.40 -10.83 -9.21
CA ALA A 105 -9.35 -9.83 -9.39
C ALA A 105 -7.98 -10.51 -9.50
N THR A 106 -7.11 -10.02 -10.39
CA THR A 106 -5.70 -10.43 -10.45
C THR A 106 -4.87 -9.47 -9.60
N VAL A 107 -4.24 -9.98 -8.54
CA VAL A 107 -3.57 -9.18 -7.49
C VAL A 107 -2.12 -9.61 -7.24
N PRO A 108 -1.26 -8.77 -6.64
CA PRO A 108 0.11 -9.16 -6.31
C PRO A 108 0.09 -10.27 -5.25
N LYS A 109 0.66 -11.42 -5.59
CA LYS A 109 0.63 -12.65 -4.79
C LYS A 109 1.20 -12.47 -3.37
N ALA A 110 2.14 -11.54 -3.20
CA ALA A 110 2.72 -11.19 -1.91
C ALA A 110 1.70 -10.58 -0.92
N VAL A 111 0.72 -9.80 -1.39
CA VAL A 111 -0.29 -9.17 -0.52
C VAL A 111 -1.17 -10.21 0.17
N LEU A 112 -1.39 -11.36 -0.46
CA LEU A 112 -2.15 -12.48 0.12
C LEU A 112 -1.43 -13.20 1.27
N ALA A 113 -0.14 -12.91 1.50
CA ALA A 113 0.62 -13.45 2.63
C ALA A 113 0.58 -12.55 3.89
N ALA A 114 -0.17 -11.43 3.84
CA ALA A 114 -0.32 -10.51 4.95
C ALA A 114 -1.45 -10.95 5.90
N ASP A 115 -1.16 -10.99 7.21
CA ASP A 115 -2.15 -11.20 8.27
C ASP A 115 -3.06 -9.96 8.46
N ARG A 116 -2.55 -8.77 8.13
CA ARG A 116 -3.25 -7.47 8.21
C ARG A 116 -2.83 -6.54 7.08
N ILE A 117 -3.79 -5.75 6.59
CA ILE A 117 -3.56 -4.67 5.62
C ILE A 117 -3.85 -3.32 6.30
N ILE A 118 -2.94 -2.35 6.13
CA ILE A 118 -3.10 -0.97 6.58
C ILE A 118 -3.14 -0.06 5.34
N SER A 119 -4.30 0.54 5.05
CA SER A 119 -4.45 1.44 3.90
C SER A 119 -4.13 2.89 4.29
N LEU A 120 -2.91 3.35 4.02
CA LEU A 120 -2.45 4.71 4.29
C LEU A 120 -2.92 5.69 3.19
N ALA A 121 -4.25 5.83 3.09
CA ALA A 121 -4.92 6.58 2.04
C ALA A 121 -4.87 8.10 2.26
N ASN A 122 -4.50 8.84 1.22
CA ASN A 122 -4.70 10.29 1.16
C ASN A 122 -6.15 10.62 0.78
N LEU A 123 -6.68 11.72 1.31
CA LEU A 123 -7.92 12.34 0.83
C LEU A 123 -7.59 13.43 -0.22
N LYS A 124 -8.09 13.27 -1.45
CA LYS A 124 -7.98 14.24 -2.56
C LYS A 124 -9.18 14.08 -3.50
N THR A 125 -9.44 15.04 -4.39
CA THR A 125 -10.41 14.88 -5.48
C THR A 125 -9.89 13.92 -6.57
N HIS A 126 -10.78 13.36 -7.39
CA HIS A 126 -10.44 12.42 -8.45
C HIS A 126 -11.43 12.44 -9.62
N ARG A 127 -10.97 12.70 -10.86
CA ARG A 127 -11.81 12.92 -12.06
C ARG A 127 -12.80 11.80 -12.39
N LEU A 128 -12.54 10.56 -11.96
CA LEU A 128 -13.34 9.37 -12.29
C LEU A 128 -13.99 8.68 -11.07
N ALA A 129 -13.88 9.27 -9.88
CA ALA A 129 -14.42 8.67 -8.64
C ALA A 129 -14.84 9.71 -7.60
N ASP A 130 -14.93 10.97 -8.01
CA ASP A 130 -15.04 12.22 -7.23
C ASP A 130 -13.91 12.48 -6.22
N TYR A 131 -13.52 11.46 -5.46
CA TYR A 131 -12.44 11.47 -4.48
C TYR A 131 -11.52 10.25 -4.61
N SER A 132 -10.26 10.41 -4.22
CA SER A 132 -9.45 9.28 -3.76
C SER A 132 -9.48 9.28 -2.24
N PHE A 133 -9.91 8.17 -1.66
CA PHE A 133 -9.77 7.82 -0.24
C PHE A 133 -10.05 6.32 -0.05
N GLY A 134 -9.73 5.76 1.13
CA GLY A 134 -10.18 4.43 1.58
C GLY A 134 -10.16 3.34 0.50
N LEU A 135 -11.35 2.86 0.12
CA LEU A 135 -11.56 1.79 -0.86
C LEU A 135 -10.92 2.07 -2.24
N LYS A 136 -10.81 3.34 -2.68
CA LYS A 136 -10.20 3.67 -3.98
C LYS A 136 -8.71 3.30 -4.03
N LEU A 137 -8.05 3.13 -2.88
CA LEU A 137 -6.67 2.64 -2.76
C LEU A 137 -6.55 1.14 -3.10
N ALA A 138 -7.62 0.36 -2.99
CA ALA A 138 -7.62 -1.05 -3.38
C ALA A 138 -7.47 -1.27 -4.90
N VAL A 139 -7.73 -0.25 -5.73
CA VAL A 139 -7.42 -0.27 -7.17
C VAL A 139 -5.89 -0.38 -7.41
N GLY A 140 -5.07 0.01 -6.44
CA GLY A 140 -3.62 -0.25 -6.40
C GLY A 140 -3.25 -1.74 -6.39
N TYR A 141 -4.19 -2.63 -6.05
CA TYR A 141 -4.01 -4.09 -6.11
C TYR A 141 -4.42 -4.73 -7.44
N LEU A 142 -5.19 -4.08 -8.31
CA LEU A 142 -5.65 -4.74 -9.55
C LEU A 142 -4.49 -4.84 -10.56
N HIS A 143 -4.46 -5.88 -11.39
CA HIS A 143 -3.45 -6.01 -12.43
C HIS A 143 -3.54 -4.83 -13.42
N PRO A 144 -2.43 -4.32 -14.00
CA PRO A 144 -2.43 -3.23 -14.98
C PRO A 144 -3.50 -3.26 -16.09
N LEU A 145 -3.97 -4.44 -16.48
CA LEU A 145 -4.98 -4.64 -17.53
C LEU A 145 -6.43 -4.73 -16.99
N GLU A 146 -6.63 -4.51 -15.70
CA GLU A 146 -7.91 -4.64 -14.97
C GLU A 146 -8.27 -3.35 -14.19
N ARG A 147 -7.72 -2.19 -14.57
CA ARG A 147 -7.82 -0.90 -13.85
C ARG A 147 -8.63 0.18 -14.58
#